data_AF-A0A8X6HA79-F1
#
_entry.id   AF-A0A8X6HA79-F1
#
_cell.length_a   1.000
_cell.length_b   1.000
_cell.length_c   1.000
_cell.angle_alpha   90.00
_cell.angle_beta   90.00
_cell.angle_gamma   90.00
#
_symmetry.space_group_name_H-M   'P 1'
#
loop_
_entity.id
_entity.type
_entity.pdbx_description
1 polymer ?
#
loop_
_entity_poly.entity_id
_entity_poly.type
_entity_poly.pdbx_seq_one_letter_code
_entity_poly.pdbx_strand_id
1 'polypeptide(L)'
;MAQISIPLQPVPITLQTLGVMLIGLKFNRRTAFYSVLTYLSLGAAGLPVLANFSGGYHALLGPTGGYLIGCLAAVMVMSKVNELLNSKTSNNGGYFTIYPSWFDKNFSTCSSFAIFEKMIKFRPHHFMCTLAFRGYGYSRDFIENYKKIASKVISTQIEVVGNLDSICSACPNQTKQGKCTEQAKVLELDRRHMEILGIKISETLTWSEAVEKIREKMSLKKFDYACEGCNWQPYGICKNALLNCYAYKGS
;
A
#
# COMPACT_ATOMS: atom_id res chain seq x y z
N MET A 1 0.13 11.56 27.44
CA MET A 1 1.46 12.23 27.43
C MET A 1 1.43 13.69 27.89
N ALA A 2 0.26 14.30 28.17
CA ALA A 2 0.17 15.70 28.59
C ALA A 2 0.58 15.97 30.06
N GLN A 3 0.83 14.93 30.87
CA GLN A 3 1.06 15.06 32.32
C GLN A 3 2.52 15.36 32.71
N ILE A 4 3.47 15.23 31.77
CA ILE A 4 4.86 15.61 32.01
C ILE A 4 5.04 17.03 31.47
N SER A 5 5.07 18.00 32.37
CA SER A 5 5.18 19.43 32.09
C SER A 5 6.32 20.05 32.91
N ILE A 6 7.10 20.94 32.31
CA ILE A 6 7.99 21.84 33.06
C ILE A 6 7.17 23.10 33.34
N PRO A 7 6.93 23.47 34.61
CA PRO A 7 6.07 24.59 34.96
C PRO A 7 6.76 25.92 34.64
N LEU A 8 6.60 26.39 33.41
CA LEU A 8 6.93 27.75 32.99
C LEU A 8 5.63 28.57 32.96
N GLN A 9 5.68 29.80 33.46
CA GLN A 9 4.59 30.77 33.32
C GLN A 9 4.80 31.60 32.05
N PRO A 10 3.75 31.94 31.27
CA PRO A 10 2.33 31.63 31.48
C PRO A 10 1.86 30.32 30.80
N VAL A 11 2.73 29.64 30.03
CA VAL A 11 2.38 28.40 29.31
C VAL A 11 3.42 27.32 29.61
N PRO A 12 3.02 26.17 30.20
CA PRO A 12 3.95 25.09 30.48
C PRO A 12 4.42 24.43 29.17
N ILE A 13 5.70 24.10 29.07
CA ILE A 13 6.20 23.23 28.00
C ILE A 13 5.85 21.80 28.38
N THR A 14 5.06 21.13 27.53
CA THR A 14 4.57 19.77 27.79
C THR A 14 4.95 18.83 26.65
N LEU A 15 5.08 17.52 26.94
CA LEU A 15 5.24 16.50 25.90
C LEU A 15 4.00 16.35 24.98
N GLN A 16 2.95 17.16 25.19
CA GLN A 16 1.75 17.18 24.35
C GLN A 16 2.06 17.67 22.93
N THR A 17 2.90 18.71 22.76
CA THR A 17 3.31 19.19 21.43
C THR A 17 4.14 18.15 20.68
N LEU A 18 5.01 17.44 21.37
CA LEU A 18 5.74 16.32 20.79
C LEU A 18 4.77 15.23 20.28
N GLY A 19 3.77 14.86 21.09
CA GLY A 19 2.74 13.91 20.68
C GLY A 19 1.96 14.37 19.45
N VAL A 20 1.57 15.65 19.40
CA VAL A 20 0.86 16.28 18.28
C VAL A 20 1.69 16.25 16.99
N MET A 21 2.99 16.56 17.08
CA MET A 21 3.90 16.49 15.93
C MET A 21 4.12 15.05 15.44
N LEU A 22 4.29 14.09 16.35
CA LEU A 22 4.42 12.67 15.99
C LEU A 22 3.15 12.12 15.35
N ILE A 23 1.96 12.53 15.82
CA ILE A 23 0.69 12.16 15.20
C ILE A 23 0.60 12.72 13.77
N GLY A 24 0.99 13.98 13.56
CA GLY A 24 1.02 14.59 12.22
C GLY A 24 2.05 13.94 11.28
N LEU A 25 3.19 13.50 11.80
CA LEU A 25 4.20 12.81 10.99
C LEU A 25 3.85 11.34 10.70
N LYS A 26 3.11 10.68 11.57
CA LYS A 26 2.81 9.25 11.44
C LYS A 26 1.50 8.95 10.73
N PHE A 27 0.49 9.80 10.88
CA PHE A 27 -0.86 9.54 10.38
C PHE A 27 -1.20 10.41 9.16
N ASN A 28 -2.17 9.94 8.37
CA ASN A 28 -2.72 10.70 7.24
C ASN A 28 -3.50 11.93 7.74
N ARG A 29 -3.58 12.99 6.91
CA ARG A 29 -4.19 14.28 7.27
C ARG A 29 -5.57 14.18 7.92
N ARG A 30 -6.44 13.29 7.42
CA ARG A 30 -7.79 13.07 7.98
C ARG A 30 -7.73 12.40 9.35
N THR A 31 -6.98 11.31 9.47
CA THR A 31 -6.85 10.55 10.72
C THR A 31 -6.22 11.41 11.81
N ALA A 32 -5.13 12.12 11.50
CA ALA A 32 -4.45 13.00 12.44
C ALA A 32 -5.36 14.14 12.94
N PHE A 33 -6.12 14.76 12.03
CA PHE A 33 -7.09 15.80 12.38
C PHE A 33 -8.18 15.28 13.33
N TYR A 34 -8.82 14.15 12.99
CA TYR A 34 -9.87 13.59 13.85
C TYR A 34 -9.32 13.14 15.20
N SER A 35 -8.11 12.58 15.27
CA SER A 35 -7.49 12.20 16.54
C SER A 35 -7.30 13.40 17.48
N VAL A 36 -6.77 14.51 16.96
CA VAL A 36 -6.57 15.73 17.77
C VAL A 36 -7.89 16.42 18.08
N LEU A 37 -8.84 16.42 17.14
CA LEU A 37 -10.18 16.96 17.37
C LEU A 37 -10.90 16.21 18.48
N THR A 38 -10.91 14.87 18.44
CA THR A 38 -11.51 14.05 19.51
C THR A 38 -10.81 14.31 20.85
N TYR A 39 -9.49 14.41 20.88
CA TYR A 39 -8.75 14.77 22.10
C TYR A 39 -9.17 16.13 22.67
N LEU A 40 -9.30 17.16 21.83
CA LEU A 40 -9.75 18.50 22.24
C LEU A 40 -11.21 18.48 22.71
N SER A 41 -12.09 17.74 22.02
CA SER A 41 -13.50 17.59 22.42
C SER A 41 -13.64 16.91 23.77
N LEU A 42 -12.84 15.88 24.06
CA LEU A 42 -12.82 15.22 25.38
C LEU A 42 -12.32 16.18 26.46
N GLY A 43 -11.29 16.97 26.17
CA GLY A 43 -10.81 18.03 27.08
C GLY A 43 -11.88 19.10 27.32
N ALA A 44 -12.58 19.55 26.28
CA ALA A 44 -13.67 20.52 26.37
C ALA A 44 -14.84 20.01 27.23
N ALA A 45 -15.15 18.70 27.13
CA ALA A 45 -16.18 18.03 27.91
C ALA A 45 -15.86 17.92 29.40
N GLY A 46 -14.67 18.33 29.85
CA GLY A 46 -14.30 18.33 31.27
C GLY A 46 -13.47 17.14 31.72
N LEU A 47 -13.11 16.23 30.81
CA LEU A 47 -12.22 15.12 31.17
C LEU A 47 -10.81 15.66 31.44
N PRO A 48 -10.09 15.15 32.47
CA PRO A 48 -8.76 15.61 32.87
C PRO A 48 -7.66 15.09 31.93
N VAL A 49 -7.84 15.27 30.62
CA VAL A 49 -6.94 14.77 29.56
C VAL A 49 -5.92 15.81 29.13
N LEU A 50 -6.13 17.10 29.47
CA LEU A 50 -5.22 18.19 29.16
C LEU A 50 -4.08 18.24 30.21
N ALA A 51 -3.10 19.13 29.98
CA ALA A 51 -1.94 19.27 30.85
C ALA A 51 -2.34 19.54 32.32
N ASN A 52 -1.58 19.00 33.28
CA ASN A 52 -1.81 19.12 34.72
C ASN A 52 -3.19 18.60 35.17
N PHE A 53 -3.67 17.52 34.56
CA PHE A 53 -5.03 16.97 34.78
C PHE A 53 -6.16 18.01 34.62
N SER A 54 -5.96 19.01 33.77
CA SER A 54 -6.98 20.03 33.51
C SER A 54 -7.99 19.57 32.45
N GLY A 55 -9.16 20.22 32.46
CA GLY A 55 -10.25 19.98 31.53
C GLY A 55 -11.30 21.09 31.64
N GLY A 56 -12.24 21.10 30.71
CA GLY A 56 -13.37 22.03 30.66
C GLY A 56 -13.20 23.13 29.63
N TYR A 57 -14.32 23.73 29.23
CA TYR A 57 -14.37 24.82 28.25
C TYR A 57 -13.51 26.03 28.65
N HIS A 58 -13.29 26.24 29.95
CA HIS A 58 -12.40 27.28 30.47
C HIS A 58 -10.96 27.13 29.95
N ALA A 59 -10.45 25.91 29.75
CA ALA A 59 -9.11 25.69 29.21
C ALA A 59 -8.95 26.14 27.73
N LEU A 60 -10.06 26.20 26.98
CA LEU A 60 -10.13 26.69 25.60
C LEU A 60 -10.32 28.21 25.50
N LEU A 61 -11.01 28.81 26.46
CA LEU A 61 -11.20 30.28 26.53
C LEU A 61 -10.15 31.00 27.38
N GLY A 62 -9.33 30.23 28.10
CA GLY A 62 -8.24 30.71 28.94
C GLY A 62 -6.93 30.94 28.18
N PRO A 63 -5.84 31.29 28.89
CA PRO A 63 -4.55 31.63 28.29
C PRO A 63 -3.93 30.48 27.46
N THR A 64 -4.30 29.23 27.75
CA THR A 64 -3.84 28.04 27.01
C THR A 64 -4.66 27.72 25.76
N GLY A 65 -5.78 28.41 25.54
CA GLY A 65 -6.70 28.12 24.43
C GLY A 65 -6.06 28.28 23.05
N GLY A 66 -5.28 29.35 22.87
CA GLY A 66 -4.55 29.59 21.63
C GLY A 66 -3.54 28.49 21.31
N TYR A 67 -2.91 27.90 22.32
CA TYR A 67 -1.99 26.77 22.16
C TYR A 67 -2.71 25.49 21.72
N LEU A 68 -3.90 25.22 22.26
CA LEU A 68 -4.71 24.07 21.87
C LEU A 68 -5.22 24.16 20.43
N ILE A 69 -5.67 25.34 20.00
CA ILE A 69 -6.08 25.60 18.60
C ILE A 69 -4.84 25.53 17.69
N GLY A 70 -3.71 26.08 18.13
CA GLY A 70 -2.43 25.99 17.43
C GLY A 70 -1.98 24.54 17.21
N CYS A 71 -2.25 23.62 18.14
CA CYS A 71 -1.96 22.19 17.96
C CYS A 71 -2.75 21.58 16.78
N LEU A 72 -4.00 22.01 16.56
CA LEU A 72 -4.80 21.54 15.44
C LEU A 72 -4.22 22.03 14.10
N ALA A 73 -3.81 23.30 14.03
CA ALA A 73 -3.14 23.86 12.86
C ALA A 73 -1.79 23.16 12.61
N ALA A 74 -1.00 22.94 13.66
CA ALA A 74 0.28 22.25 13.59
C ALA A 74 0.14 20.82 13.05
N VAL A 75 -0.86 20.05 13.47
CA VAL A 75 -1.10 18.70 12.91
C VAL A 75 -1.43 18.74 11.44
N MET A 76 -2.22 19.70 10.97
CA MET A 76 -2.52 19.82 9.54
C MET A 76 -1.27 20.13 8.72
N VAL A 77 -0.41 21.02 9.21
CA VAL A 77 0.88 21.34 8.57
C VAL A 77 1.80 20.13 8.57
N MET A 78 1.98 19.48 9.73
CA MET A 78 2.85 18.31 9.85
C MET A 78 2.37 17.11 9.03
N SER A 79 1.05 16.91 8.94
CA SER A 79 0.47 15.89 8.05
C SER A 79 0.73 16.22 6.58
N LYS A 80 0.70 17.52 6.22
CA LYS A 80 1.05 17.92 4.85
C LYS A 80 2.54 17.72 4.57
N VAL A 81 3.40 18.02 5.53
CA VAL A 81 4.84 17.72 5.46
C VAL A 81 5.04 16.22 5.31
N ASN A 82 4.33 15.37 6.06
CA ASN A 82 4.38 13.92 5.90
C ASN A 82 3.96 13.45 4.50
N GLU A 83 2.88 14.01 3.93
CA GLU A 83 2.49 13.74 2.54
C GLU A 83 3.57 14.15 1.54
N LEU A 84 4.23 15.30 1.75
CA LEU A 84 5.30 15.80 0.89
C LEU A 84 6.62 15.04 1.05
N LEU A 85 6.93 14.59 2.27
CA LEU A 85 8.07 13.72 2.55
C LEU A 85 7.84 12.38 1.88
N ASN A 86 6.70 11.73 2.12
CA ASN A 86 6.38 10.44 1.47
C ASN A 86 6.29 10.55 -0.06
N SER A 87 5.82 11.68 -0.62
CA SER A 87 5.83 11.87 -2.07
C SER A 87 7.24 12.04 -2.63
N LYS A 88 8.19 12.62 -1.87
CA LYS A 88 9.62 12.70 -2.24
C LYS A 88 10.40 11.42 -1.96
N THR A 89 10.11 10.69 -0.88
CA THR A 89 10.70 9.37 -0.56
C THR A 89 10.17 8.27 -1.48
N SER A 90 9.01 8.48 -2.11
CA SER A 90 8.57 7.68 -3.27
C SER A 90 9.51 7.81 -4.49
N ASN A 91 10.27 8.92 -4.59
CA ASN A 91 11.33 9.13 -5.60
C ASN A 91 12.74 8.70 -5.14
N ASN A 92 12.98 8.49 -3.83
CA ASN A 92 14.23 7.97 -3.27
C ASN A 92 13.89 6.92 -2.20
N GLY A 93 13.94 5.65 -2.62
CA GLY A 93 13.37 4.50 -1.91
C GLY A 93 13.60 4.46 -0.39
N GLY A 94 12.49 4.21 0.31
CA GLY A 94 12.47 3.87 1.73
C GLY A 94 11.15 4.27 2.41
N TYR A 95 10.10 3.47 2.27
CA TYR A 95 8.89 3.62 3.11
C TYR A 95 9.22 3.16 4.53
N PHE A 96 9.47 4.10 5.43
CA PHE A 96 9.69 3.81 6.85
C PHE A 96 8.33 3.61 7.55
N THR A 97 7.82 2.38 7.52
CA THR A 97 6.64 1.98 8.31
C THR A 97 7.04 1.72 9.77
N ILE A 98 7.03 2.75 10.60
CA ILE A 98 7.17 2.60 12.08
C ILE A 98 5.87 2.14 12.72
N TYR A 99 5.47 0.89 12.47
CA TYR A 99 4.59 0.17 13.39
C TYR A 99 5.47 -0.63 14.35
N PRO A 100 5.40 -0.38 15.67
CA PRO A 100 6.05 -1.25 16.65
C PRO A 100 5.50 -2.67 16.49
N SER A 101 6.36 -3.68 16.53
CA SER A 101 6.01 -5.10 16.35
C SER A 101 5.02 -5.64 17.40
N TRP A 102 4.79 -4.90 18.48
CA TRP A 102 3.85 -5.21 19.57
C TRP A 102 2.51 -4.46 19.46
N PHE A 103 2.30 -3.61 18.46
CA PHE A 103 1.00 -2.94 18.26
C PHE A 103 0.02 -3.94 17.64
N ASP A 104 -0.86 -4.43 18.51
CA ASP A 104 -1.61 -5.67 18.40
C ASP A 104 -2.53 -5.76 17.18
N LYS A 105 -2.61 -6.95 16.58
CA LYS A 105 -3.46 -7.30 15.42
C LYS A 105 -4.96 -7.38 15.77
N ASN A 106 -5.34 -6.98 16.98
CA ASN A 106 -6.68 -7.16 17.55
C ASN A 106 -7.36 -5.85 17.98
N PHE A 107 -6.97 -4.69 17.41
CA PHE A 107 -7.80 -3.50 17.54
C PHE A 107 -8.95 -3.56 16.52
N SER A 108 -9.97 -4.32 16.92
CA SER A 108 -11.30 -4.39 16.33
C SER A 108 -12.00 -3.03 16.41
N THR A 109 -11.55 -2.04 15.65
CA THR A 109 -12.33 -0.82 15.42
C THR A 109 -13.03 -0.87 14.08
N CYS A 110 -14.33 -1.08 14.21
CA CYS A 110 -15.38 -0.55 13.33
C CYS A 110 -15.22 -0.92 11.85
N SER A 111 -15.88 -2.03 11.50
CA SER A 111 -16.18 -2.54 10.16
C SER A 111 -17.01 -1.58 9.27
N SER A 112 -16.95 -0.26 9.49
CA SER A 112 -17.74 0.73 8.77
C SER A 112 -16.92 1.74 7.95
N PHE A 113 -15.58 1.62 7.95
CA PHE A 113 -14.72 2.24 6.93
C PHE A 113 -13.96 1.12 6.21
N ALA A 114 -14.68 0.43 5.31
CA ALA A 114 -14.05 -0.38 4.30
C ALA A 114 -13.09 0.53 3.52
N ILE A 115 -11.80 0.49 3.86
CA ILE A 115 -10.78 0.72 2.86
C ILE A 115 -10.94 -0.45 1.90
N PHE A 116 -11.81 -0.29 0.91
CA PHE A 116 -11.65 -0.97 -0.37
C PHE A 116 -10.33 -0.45 -0.95
N GLU A 117 -9.19 -0.86 -0.38
CA GLU A 117 -7.96 -1.00 -1.15
C GLU A 117 -8.38 -1.99 -2.23
N LYS A 118 -8.72 -1.49 -3.42
CA LYS A 118 -9.23 -2.31 -4.52
C LYS A 118 -8.16 -3.35 -4.83
N MET A 119 -8.33 -4.56 -4.30
CA MET A 119 -7.37 -5.65 -4.47
C MET A 119 -7.14 -5.88 -5.96
N ILE A 120 -5.88 -6.00 -6.34
CA ILE A 120 -5.52 -6.27 -7.73
C ILE A 120 -5.77 -7.75 -7.98
N LYS A 121 -6.49 -8.05 -9.06
CA LYS A 121 -6.72 -9.43 -9.51
C LYS A 121 -5.72 -9.77 -10.59
N PHE A 122 -4.98 -10.87 -10.46
CA PHE A 122 -4.04 -11.42 -11.45
C PHE A 122 -4.41 -12.84 -11.87
N ARG A 123 -4.33 -13.10 -13.18
CA ARG A 123 -4.21 -14.47 -13.71
C ARG A 123 -2.82 -15.03 -13.40
N PRO A 124 -2.68 -16.34 -13.18
CA PRO A 124 -1.40 -16.98 -12.85
C PRO A 124 -0.21 -16.60 -13.76
N HIS A 125 -0.39 -16.48 -15.07
CA HIS A 125 0.71 -16.10 -15.97
C HIS A 125 1.14 -14.63 -15.82
N HIS A 126 0.26 -13.75 -15.35
CA HIS A 126 0.54 -12.31 -15.26
C HIS A 126 1.52 -11.94 -14.13
N PHE A 127 1.77 -12.82 -13.17
CA PHE A 127 2.88 -12.62 -12.22
C PHE A 127 4.22 -12.56 -12.96
N MET A 128 4.49 -13.51 -13.85
CA MET A 128 5.70 -13.51 -14.67
C MET A 128 5.69 -12.37 -15.68
N CYS A 129 4.58 -12.13 -16.38
CA CYS A 129 4.49 -11.02 -17.33
C CYS A 129 4.75 -9.66 -16.67
N THR A 130 4.30 -9.47 -15.42
CA THR A 130 4.47 -8.21 -14.69
C THR A 130 5.91 -8.01 -14.27
N LEU A 131 6.59 -9.08 -13.86
CA LEU A 131 8.03 -9.05 -13.56
C LEU A 131 8.86 -8.66 -14.79
N ALA A 132 8.46 -9.17 -15.96
CA ALA A 132 9.11 -8.93 -17.24
C ALA A 132 8.66 -7.64 -17.94
N PHE A 133 7.72 -6.88 -17.37
CA PHE A 133 7.13 -5.75 -18.05
C PHE A 133 8.18 -4.65 -18.31
N ARG A 134 8.28 -4.21 -19.57
CA ARG A 134 9.20 -3.15 -20.04
C ARG A 134 8.49 -2.07 -20.87
N GLY A 135 7.17 -1.99 -20.78
CA GLY A 135 6.37 -1.01 -21.53
C GLY A 135 5.93 -1.48 -22.93
N TYR A 136 6.17 -2.74 -23.29
CA TYR A 136 5.61 -3.37 -24.49
C TYR A 136 4.23 -3.99 -24.20
N GLY A 137 3.36 -4.05 -25.21
CA GLY A 137 2.01 -4.63 -25.08
C GLY A 137 1.24 -4.62 -26.39
N TYR A 138 -0.02 -5.06 -26.34
CA TYR A 138 -0.86 -5.25 -27.53
C TYR A 138 -1.45 -3.97 -28.11
N SER A 139 -1.70 -2.96 -27.27
CA SER A 139 -2.27 -1.67 -27.66
C SER A 139 -1.82 -0.58 -26.69
N ARG A 140 -2.01 0.70 -27.06
CA ARG A 140 -1.68 1.84 -26.20
C ARG A 140 -2.47 1.78 -24.87
N ASP A 141 -3.78 1.56 -24.95
CA ASP A 141 -4.65 1.50 -23.77
C ASP A 141 -4.26 0.33 -22.84
N PHE A 142 -3.91 -0.81 -23.43
CA PHE A 142 -3.40 -1.96 -22.67
C PHE A 142 -2.11 -1.62 -21.93
N ILE A 143 -1.15 -0.98 -22.61
CA ILE A 143 0.14 -0.59 -22.00
C ILE A 143 -0.07 0.43 -20.88
N GLU A 144 -0.94 1.42 -21.07
CA GLU A 144 -1.24 2.42 -20.05
C GLU A 144 -1.93 1.81 -18.83
N ASN A 145 -2.86 0.87 -19.02
CA ASN A 145 -3.45 0.09 -17.94
C ASN A 145 -2.40 -0.77 -17.22
N TYR A 146 -1.58 -1.50 -17.97
CA TYR A 146 -0.52 -2.34 -17.40
C TYR A 146 0.46 -1.51 -16.57
N LYS A 147 0.95 -0.37 -17.10
CA LYS A 147 1.84 0.55 -16.36
C LYS A 147 1.23 0.97 -15.01
N LYS A 148 -0.05 1.32 -14.99
CA LYS A 148 -0.77 1.71 -13.76
C LYS A 148 -0.89 0.57 -12.75
N ILE A 149 -0.99 -0.67 -13.23
CA ILE A 149 -1.11 -1.85 -12.39
C ILE A 149 0.27 -2.25 -11.85
N ALA A 150 1.28 -2.34 -12.72
CA ALA A 150 2.65 -2.71 -12.38
C ALA A 150 3.29 -1.75 -11.37
N SER A 151 2.88 -0.47 -11.33
CA SER A 151 3.34 0.45 -10.29
C SER A 151 2.64 0.25 -8.93
N LYS A 152 1.45 -0.35 -8.92
CA LYS A 152 0.64 -0.55 -7.70
C LYS A 152 0.84 -1.89 -7.05
N VAL A 153 1.22 -2.94 -7.80
CA VAL A 153 1.38 -4.30 -7.24
C VAL A 153 2.28 -4.37 -6.03
N ILE A 154 3.31 -3.52 -5.96
CA ILE A 154 4.29 -3.48 -4.86
C ILE A 154 3.64 -3.11 -3.53
N SER A 155 2.56 -2.33 -3.55
CA SER A 155 1.89 -1.80 -2.36
C SER A 155 0.48 -2.36 -2.13
N THR A 156 0.06 -3.39 -2.87
CA THR A 156 -1.30 -3.94 -2.80
C THR A 156 -1.28 -5.46 -2.70
N GLN A 157 -2.32 -6.04 -2.08
CA GLN A 157 -2.59 -7.47 -2.16
C GLN A 157 -3.12 -7.86 -3.54
N ILE A 158 -2.71 -9.05 -3.99
CA ILE A 158 -3.03 -9.60 -5.30
C ILE A 158 -3.85 -10.89 -5.13
N GLU A 159 -5.09 -10.89 -5.57
CA GLU A 159 -5.95 -12.07 -5.62
C GLU A 159 -5.70 -12.84 -6.93
N VAL A 160 -5.46 -14.15 -6.84
CA VAL A 160 -5.28 -15.02 -8.01
C VAL A 160 -6.65 -15.39 -8.59
N VAL A 161 -6.88 -15.13 -9.87
CA VAL A 161 -8.15 -15.40 -10.56
C VAL A 161 -7.97 -16.26 -11.80
N GLY A 162 -8.97 -17.10 -12.12
CA GLY A 162 -8.93 -17.99 -13.29
C GLY A 162 -9.55 -17.40 -14.57
N ASN A 163 -10.09 -16.18 -14.48
CA ASN A 163 -10.80 -15.50 -15.56
C ASN A 163 -10.11 -14.17 -15.90
N LEU A 164 -10.76 -13.31 -16.69
CA LEU A 164 -10.26 -11.95 -16.94
C LEU A 164 -9.90 -11.25 -15.63
N ASP A 165 -8.80 -10.52 -15.66
CA ASP A 165 -8.23 -9.88 -14.49
C ASP A 165 -8.04 -8.37 -14.69
N SER A 166 -7.30 -7.75 -13.76
CA SER A 166 -7.11 -6.30 -13.77
C SER A 166 -6.39 -5.81 -15.03
N ILE A 167 -5.43 -6.59 -15.53
CA ILE A 167 -4.64 -6.28 -16.73
C ILE A 167 -5.51 -6.47 -17.98
N CYS A 168 -6.34 -7.52 -18.00
CA CYS A 168 -7.23 -7.82 -19.11
C CYS A 168 -8.26 -6.72 -19.40
N SER A 169 -8.60 -5.86 -18.44
CA SER A 169 -9.69 -4.87 -18.59
C SER A 169 -9.56 -3.91 -19.79
N ALA A 170 -8.34 -3.72 -20.31
CA ALA A 170 -8.04 -2.92 -21.50
C ALA A 170 -7.46 -3.75 -22.66
N CYS A 171 -7.61 -5.08 -22.62
CA CYS A 171 -7.03 -5.98 -23.61
C CYS A 171 -7.84 -5.99 -24.91
N PRO A 172 -7.21 -5.85 -26.10
CA PRO A 172 -7.92 -5.90 -27.38
C PRO A 172 -8.57 -7.27 -27.65
N ASN A 173 -8.07 -8.34 -27.01
CA ASN A 173 -8.64 -9.69 -27.12
C ASN A 173 -9.85 -9.91 -26.19
N GLN A 174 -10.32 -8.87 -25.50
CA GLN A 174 -11.55 -8.92 -24.71
C GLN A 174 -12.74 -8.55 -25.58
N THR A 175 -13.73 -9.43 -25.67
CA THR A 175 -15.00 -9.15 -26.35
C THR A 175 -15.85 -8.17 -25.54
N LYS A 176 -16.83 -7.52 -26.20
CA LYS A 176 -17.81 -6.65 -25.53
C LYS A 176 -18.63 -7.37 -24.43
N GLN A 177 -18.66 -8.70 -24.46
CA GLN A 177 -19.33 -9.55 -23.47
C GLN A 177 -18.42 -9.92 -22.29
N GLY A 178 -17.20 -9.37 -22.21
CA GLY A 178 -16.25 -9.67 -21.15
C GLY A 178 -15.65 -11.08 -21.22
N LYS A 179 -15.44 -11.60 -22.44
CA LYS A 179 -14.77 -12.90 -22.67
C LYS A 179 -13.46 -12.71 -23.41
N CYS A 180 -12.48 -13.58 -23.17
CA CYS A 180 -11.24 -13.60 -23.94
C CYS A 180 -11.45 -14.41 -25.23
N THR A 181 -11.02 -13.88 -26.38
CA THR A 181 -11.02 -14.61 -27.65
C THR A 181 -9.99 -15.75 -27.66
N GLU A 182 -8.88 -15.57 -26.95
CA GLU A 182 -7.76 -16.53 -26.86
C GLU A 182 -7.84 -17.43 -25.61
N GLN A 183 -9.04 -17.60 -25.05
CA GLN A 183 -9.20 -18.17 -23.70
C GLN A 183 -8.56 -19.55 -23.53
N ALA A 184 -8.67 -20.45 -24.52
CA ALA A 184 -8.11 -21.80 -24.44
C ALA A 184 -6.58 -21.79 -24.27
N LYS A 185 -5.90 -20.99 -25.09
CA LYS A 185 -4.44 -20.80 -25.00
C LYS A 185 -4.02 -20.16 -23.68
N VAL A 186 -4.75 -19.14 -23.22
CA VAL A 186 -4.42 -18.45 -21.97
C VAL A 186 -4.67 -19.33 -20.75
N LEU A 187 -5.71 -20.17 -20.76
CA LEU A 187 -5.97 -21.14 -19.69
C LEU A 187 -4.83 -22.16 -19.57
N GLU A 188 -4.26 -22.60 -20.68
CA GLU A 188 -3.13 -23.54 -20.64
C GLU A 188 -1.84 -22.86 -20.12
N LEU A 189 -1.61 -21.59 -20.44
CA LEU A 189 -0.54 -20.80 -19.81
C LEU A 189 -0.77 -20.70 -18.30
N ASP A 190 -1.99 -20.38 -17.87
CA ASP A 190 -2.33 -20.28 -16.45
C ASP A 190 -2.11 -21.57 -15.69
N ARG A 191 -2.58 -22.69 -16.26
CA ARG A 191 -2.43 -24.03 -15.67
C ARG A 191 -0.97 -24.34 -15.37
N ARG A 192 -0.07 -24.12 -16.33
CA ARG A 192 1.37 -24.35 -16.18
C ARG A 192 2.01 -23.42 -15.15
N HIS A 193 1.62 -22.15 -15.11
CA HIS A 193 2.12 -21.22 -14.10
C HIS A 193 1.64 -21.57 -12.69
N MET A 194 0.37 -21.98 -12.51
CA MET A 194 -0.14 -22.49 -11.23
C MET A 194 0.63 -23.72 -10.76
N GLU A 195 0.83 -24.69 -11.67
CA GLU A 195 1.55 -25.93 -11.40
C GLU A 195 2.98 -25.66 -10.92
N ILE A 196 3.73 -24.80 -11.63
CA ILE A 196 5.13 -24.52 -11.31
C ILE A 196 5.27 -23.65 -10.06
N LEU A 197 4.49 -22.58 -9.94
CA LEU A 197 4.59 -21.62 -8.84
C LEU A 197 3.90 -22.15 -7.56
N GLY A 198 3.04 -23.15 -7.69
CA GLY A 198 2.19 -23.64 -6.61
C GLY A 198 1.27 -22.56 -6.08
N ILE A 199 0.64 -21.80 -6.99
CA ILE A 199 -0.37 -20.80 -6.68
C ILE A 199 -1.75 -21.34 -7.04
N LYS A 200 -2.75 -21.04 -6.21
CA LYS A 200 -4.14 -21.52 -6.37
C LYS A 200 -5.08 -20.36 -6.68
N ILE A 201 -6.15 -20.64 -7.41
CA ILE A 201 -7.23 -19.67 -7.60
C ILE A 201 -7.81 -19.30 -6.23
N SER A 202 -8.14 -18.01 -6.06
CA SER A 202 -8.61 -17.40 -4.81
C SER A 202 -7.56 -17.33 -3.69
N GLU A 203 -6.30 -17.70 -3.94
CA GLU A 203 -5.17 -17.35 -3.07
C GLU A 203 -4.90 -15.84 -3.16
N THR A 204 -4.53 -15.23 -2.05
CA THR A 204 -4.09 -13.84 -2.00
C THR A 204 -2.61 -13.79 -1.65
N LEU A 205 -1.84 -13.01 -2.41
CA LEU A 205 -0.40 -12.88 -2.28
C LEU A 205 0.02 -11.41 -2.37
N THR A 206 1.10 -11.07 -1.69
CA THR A 206 1.86 -9.85 -1.95
C THR A 206 2.73 -10.00 -3.18
N TRP A 207 3.17 -8.89 -3.78
CA TRP A 207 4.11 -8.93 -4.88
C TRP A 207 5.44 -9.59 -4.51
N SER A 208 5.94 -9.37 -3.29
CA SER A 208 7.16 -10.00 -2.79
C SER A 208 7.05 -11.53 -2.72
N GLU A 209 5.96 -12.07 -2.19
CA GLU A 209 5.73 -13.52 -2.12
C GLU A 209 5.62 -14.12 -3.53
N ALA A 210 4.97 -13.42 -4.46
CA ALA A 210 4.90 -13.89 -5.84
C ALA A 210 6.28 -13.93 -6.52
N VAL A 211 7.10 -12.89 -6.34
CA VAL A 211 8.47 -12.83 -6.87
C VAL A 211 9.35 -13.92 -6.22
N GLU A 212 9.18 -14.19 -4.94
CA GLU A 212 9.87 -15.27 -4.24
C GLU A 212 9.49 -16.64 -4.81
N LYS A 213 8.20 -16.94 -4.99
CA LYS A 213 7.74 -18.17 -5.65
C LYS A 213 8.32 -18.30 -7.07
N ILE A 214 8.37 -17.22 -7.84
CA ILE A 214 9.00 -17.22 -9.18
C ILE A 214 10.49 -17.56 -9.06
N ARG A 215 11.22 -16.86 -8.18
CA ARG A 215 12.65 -17.03 -7.96
C ARG A 215 13.00 -18.46 -7.51
N GLU A 216 12.19 -19.07 -6.66
CA GLU A 216 12.49 -20.39 -6.13
C GLU A 216 12.09 -21.52 -7.09
N LYS A 217 10.97 -21.37 -7.80
CA LYS A 217 10.35 -22.49 -8.50
C LYS A 217 10.52 -22.47 -10.01
N MET A 218 10.80 -21.31 -10.61
CA MET A 218 10.73 -21.10 -12.07
C MET A 218 12.08 -21.23 -12.79
N SER A 219 12.74 -22.39 -12.77
CA SER A 219 13.98 -22.61 -13.56
C SER A 219 13.83 -22.26 -15.05
N LEU A 220 14.92 -22.01 -15.78
CA LEU A 220 14.87 -21.69 -17.22
C LEU A 220 14.13 -22.76 -18.06
N LYS A 221 14.33 -24.05 -17.77
CA LYS A 221 13.62 -25.15 -18.43
C LYS A 221 12.12 -25.11 -18.14
N LYS A 222 11.75 -24.83 -16.90
CA LYS A 222 10.34 -24.66 -16.48
C LYS A 222 9.72 -23.41 -17.09
N PHE A 223 10.48 -22.33 -17.26
CA PHE A 223 10.03 -21.13 -17.97
C PHE A 223 9.71 -21.43 -19.43
N ASP A 224 10.59 -22.16 -20.13
CA ASP A 224 10.37 -22.51 -21.53
C ASP A 224 9.07 -23.35 -21.69
N TYR A 225 8.80 -24.28 -20.76
CA TYR A 225 7.52 -25.02 -20.69
C TYR A 225 6.34 -24.12 -20.27
N ALA A 226 6.48 -23.26 -19.26
CA ALA A 226 5.40 -22.41 -18.74
C ALA A 226 4.89 -21.42 -19.78
N CYS A 227 5.78 -20.92 -20.63
CA CYS A 227 5.50 -19.87 -21.61
C CYS A 227 5.34 -20.41 -23.04
N GLU A 228 5.42 -21.72 -23.27
CA GLU A 228 5.26 -22.30 -24.61
C GLU A 228 3.91 -21.90 -25.23
N GLY A 229 3.96 -21.40 -26.46
CA GLY A 229 2.81 -20.84 -27.19
C GLY A 229 2.48 -19.38 -26.86
N CYS A 230 3.21 -18.72 -25.96
CA CYS A 230 3.06 -17.29 -25.67
C CYS A 230 3.66 -16.42 -26.78
N ASN A 231 2.94 -15.36 -27.19
CA ASN A 231 3.40 -14.43 -28.23
C ASN A 231 4.68 -13.69 -27.85
N TRP A 232 4.95 -13.52 -26.55
CA TRP A 232 6.08 -12.73 -26.04
C TRP A 232 7.33 -13.56 -25.76
N GLN A 233 7.22 -14.89 -25.69
CA GLN A 233 8.34 -15.78 -25.38
C GLN A 233 9.52 -15.62 -26.36
N PRO A 234 9.32 -15.55 -27.69
CA PRO A 234 10.43 -15.49 -28.65
C PRO A 234 11.28 -14.22 -28.54
N TYR A 235 10.75 -13.14 -27.98
CA TYR A 235 11.48 -11.86 -27.84
C TYR A 235 12.52 -11.87 -26.72
N GLY A 236 12.59 -12.93 -25.89
CA GLY A 236 13.60 -13.10 -24.84
C GLY A 236 13.48 -12.15 -23.64
N ILE A 237 12.58 -11.17 -23.67
CA ILE A 237 12.39 -10.15 -22.61
C ILE A 237 12.10 -10.82 -21.26
N CYS A 238 11.17 -11.78 -21.24
CA CYS A 238 10.79 -12.48 -20.02
C CYS A 238 11.90 -13.39 -19.47
N LYS A 239 12.64 -14.05 -20.37
CA LYS A 239 13.78 -14.90 -19.99
C LYS A 239 14.90 -14.08 -19.35
N ASN A 240 15.19 -12.90 -19.91
CA ASN A 240 16.17 -11.97 -19.34
C ASN A 240 15.72 -11.39 -17.99
N ALA A 241 14.44 -11.06 -17.84
CA ALA A 241 13.90 -10.62 -16.55
C ALA A 241 14.05 -11.69 -15.46
N LEU A 242 13.83 -12.96 -15.81
CA LEU A 242 14.04 -14.08 -14.90
C LEU A 242 15.53 -14.28 -14.53
N LEU A 243 16.45 -14.16 -15.49
CA LEU A 243 17.89 -14.21 -15.23
C LEU A 243 18.33 -13.10 -14.27
N ASN A 244 17.83 -11.88 -14.45
CA ASN A 244 18.10 -10.76 -13.55
C ASN A 244 17.57 -11.01 -12.14
N CYS A 245 16.45 -11.71 -12.01
CA CYS A 245 15.96 -12.12 -10.69
C CYS A 245 16.96 -13.05 -10.01
N TYR A 246 17.57 -14.00 -10.72
CA TYR A 246 18.59 -14.88 -10.14
C TYR A 246 19.88 -14.16 -9.75
N ALA A 247 20.34 -13.22 -10.58
CA ALA A 247 21.58 -12.48 -10.32
C ALA A 247 21.57 -11.74 -8.96
N TYR A 248 20.40 -11.24 -8.53
CA TYR A 248 20.23 -10.55 -7.24
C TYR A 248 20.37 -11.47 -6.00
N LYS A 249 20.52 -12.79 -6.17
CA LYS A 249 20.79 -13.75 -5.07
C LYS A 249 22.29 -13.88 -4.76
N GLY A 250 23.17 -13.38 -5.64
CA GLY A 250 24.62 -13.53 -5.54
C GLY A 250 25.38 -12.28 -5.05
N SER A 251 24.66 -11.25 -4.57
CA SER A 251 25.21 -10.00 -4.05
C SER A 251 24.80 -9.76 -2.61
#